data_AF-A0A6H2Y2U6-F1
#
_entry.id   AF-A0A6H2Y2U6-F1
#
_cell.length_a   1.000
_cell.length_b   1.000
_cell.length_c   1.000
_cell.angle_alpha   90.00
_cell.angle_beta   90.00
_cell.angle_gamma   90.00
#
_symmetry.space_group_name_H-M   'P 1'
#
loop_
_entity.id
_entity.type
_entity.pdbx_description
1 polymer ?
#
loop_
_entity_poly.entity_id
_entity_poly.type
_entity_poly.pdbx_seq_one_letter_code
_entity_poly.pdbx_strand_id
1 'polypeptide(L)'
;MTTFIQLHLLTAYPAANLNRDDTGAPKTVVLGGATRLRISSQSLKRAWRTSELFEQALAGNIGIRTGRIAREAAQILVESGIEPKKAVDYVKNIANCFGKVKEDKKPKDELTNAETEQLVHISPAEFEAVKALARRLAEEKRPATEEEAELLRHDRMAVDIAMFGRMLAKKTDFN
;
A
#
# COMPACT_ATOMS: atom_id res chain seq x y z
N MET A 1 -32.23 -12.38 -1.27
CA MET A 1 -31.25 -11.53 -1.99
C MET A 1 -30.03 -12.38 -2.33
N THR A 2 -29.49 -12.28 -3.55
CA THR A 2 -28.24 -12.93 -3.92
C THR A 2 -27.05 -12.09 -3.45
N THR A 3 -26.01 -12.73 -2.93
CA THR A 3 -24.81 -12.07 -2.37
C THR A 3 -23.64 -12.00 -3.34
N PHE A 4 -23.72 -12.72 -4.47
CA PHE A 4 -22.63 -12.84 -5.44
C PHE A 4 -23.02 -12.24 -6.79
N ILE A 5 -22.10 -11.46 -7.36
CA ILE A 5 -22.17 -10.95 -8.73
C ILE A 5 -21.09 -11.64 -9.54
N GLN A 6 -21.47 -12.32 -10.63
CA GLN A 6 -20.55 -13.00 -11.55
C GLN A 6 -20.52 -12.27 -12.88
N LEU A 7 -19.32 -11.91 -13.34
CA LEU A 7 -19.11 -11.22 -14.61
C LEU A 7 -18.32 -12.13 -15.55
N HIS A 8 -18.88 -12.41 -16.72
CA HIS A 8 -18.25 -13.23 -17.76
C HIS A 8 -18.05 -12.39 -19.01
N LEU A 9 -16.82 -12.31 -19.50
CA LEU A 9 -16.47 -11.49 -20.66
C LEU A 9 -15.71 -12.33 -21.69
N LEU A 10 -16.08 -12.17 -22.96
CA LEU A 10 -15.33 -12.67 -24.10
C LEU A 10 -14.76 -11.46 -24.86
N THR A 11 -13.45 -11.27 -24.76
CA THR A 11 -12.76 -10.13 -25.36
C THR A 11 -11.76 -10.61 -26.40
N ALA A 12 -11.92 -10.15 -27.64
CA ALA A 12 -10.93 -10.35 -28.69
C ALA A 12 -9.86 -9.26 -28.61
N TYR A 13 -8.61 -9.66 -28.74
CA TYR A 13 -7.48 -8.74 -28.84
C TYR A 13 -6.82 -8.88 -30.22
N PRO A 14 -6.38 -7.78 -30.84
CA PRO A 14 -5.53 -7.86 -32.03
C PRO A 14 -4.17 -8.48 -31.68
N ALA A 15 -3.31 -8.66 -32.68
CA ALA A 15 -1.95 -9.14 -32.48
C ALA A 15 -1.19 -8.21 -31.50
N ALA A 16 -1.08 -8.63 -30.24
CA ALA A 16 -0.52 -7.84 -29.16
C ALA A 16 0.09 -8.74 -28.07
N ASN A 17 1.16 -8.26 -27.44
CA ASN A 17 1.80 -8.95 -26.32
C ASN A 17 1.44 -8.25 -25.00
N LEU A 18 0.21 -8.48 -24.55
CA LEU A 18 -0.44 -7.78 -23.43
C LEU A 18 0.20 -8.06 -22.07
N ASN A 19 0.74 -9.27 -21.87
CA ASN A 19 1.39 -9.65 -20.63
C ASN A 19 2.51 -10.66 -20.91
N ARG A 20 3.74 -10.27 -20.56
CA ARG A 20 4.98 -11.00 -20.83
C ARG A 20 5.51 -11.72 -19.59
N ASP A 21 6.27 -12.77 -19.80
CA ASP A 21 7.14 -13.37 -18.80
C ASP A 21 8.48 -12.62 -18.69
N ASP A 22 9.37 -13.15 -17.86
CA ASP A 22 10.73 -12.64 -17.60
C ASP A 22 11.65 -12.70 -18.82
N THR A 23 11.37 -13.56 -19.80
CA THR A 23 12.10 -13.65 -21.08
C THR A 23 11.53 -12.71 -22.15
N GLY A 24 10.39 -12.07 -21.89
CA GLY A 24 9.70 -11.19 -22.83
C GLY A 24 8.68 -11.91 -23.72
N ALA A 25 8.53 -13.23 -23.59
CA ALA A 25 7.54 -14.01 -24.30
C ALA A 25 6.14 -13.80 -23.71
N PRO A 26 5.05 -13.93 -24.50
CA PRO A 26 3.70 -13.85 -23.96
C PRO A 26 3.46 -14.95 -22.93
N LYS A 27 2.79 -14.62 -21.81
CA LYS A 27 2.39 -15.65 -20.85
C LYS A 27 1.39 -16.61 -21.49
N THR A 28 1.60 -17.91 -21.27
CA THR A 28 0.74 -18.97 -21.79
C THR A 28 0.19 -19.87 -20.69
N VAL A 29 -0.78 -20.71 -21.06
CA VAL A 29 -1.31 -21.81 -20.25
C VAL A 29 -1.76 -22.94 -21.18
N VAL A 30 -1.64 -24.20 -20.75
CA VAL A 30 -2.22 -25.34 -21.46
C VAL A 30 -3.63 -25.57 -20.93
N LEU A 31 -4.63 -25.49 -21.81
CA LEU A 31 -6.03 -25.72 -21.45
C LEU A 31 -6.74 -26.52 -22.54
N GLY A 32 -7.23 -27.71 -22.18
CA GLY A 32 -7.87 -28.62 -23.12
C GLY A 32 -6.91 -29.17 -24.18
N GLY A 33 -5.66 -29.47 -23.80
CA GLY A 33 -4.63 -30.03 -24.70
C GLY A 33 -3.96 -29.03 -25.65
N ALA A 34 -4.36 -27.76 -25.65
CA ALA A 34 -3.79 -26.72 -26.49
C ALA A 34 -3.17 -25.57 -25.66
N THR A 35 -2.09 -24.98 -26.17
CA THR A 35 -1.47 -23.78 -25.60
C THR A 35 -2.29 -22.55 -25.94
N ARG A 36 -2.59 -21.74 -24.93
CA ARG A 36 -3.36 -20.49 -25.06
C ARG A 36 -2.60 -19.34 -24.43
N LEU A 37 -2.77 -18.14 -24.98
CA LEU A 37 -2.31 -16.91 -24.33
C LEU A 37 -3.09 -16.70 -23.03
N ARG A 38 -2.40 -16.18 -22.01
CA ARG A 38 -2.99 -15.86 -20.71
C ARG A 38 -2.57 -14.47 -20.28
N ILE A 39 -3.55 -13.65 -19.89
CA ILE A 39 -3.30 -12.42 -19.16
C ILE A 39 -3.38 -12.76 -17.68
N SER A 40 -2.32 -12.49 -16.92
CA SER A 40 -2.31 -12.80 -15.49
C SER A 40 -3.32 -11.93 -14.73
N SER A 41 -3.95 -12.49 -13.69
CA SER A 41 -5.00 -11.80 -12.93
C SER A 41 -4.50 -10.51 -12.29
N GLN A 42 -3.26 -10.48 -11.82
CA GLN A 42 -2.61 -9.27 -11.29
C GLN A 42 -2.44 -8.16 -12.35
N SER A 43 -2.20 -8.53 -13.62
CA SER A 43 -2.10 -7.55 -14.71
C SER A 43 -3.43 -6.86 -14.94
N LEU A 44 -4.53 -7.64 -14.95
CA LEU A 44 -5.88 -7.13 -15.11
C LEU A 44 -6.31 -6.28 -13.90
N LYS A 45 -6.14 -6.78 -12.67
CA LYS A 45 -6.47 -6.02 -11.45
C LYS A 45 -5.74 -4.68 -11.39
N ARG A 46 -4.44 -4.66 -11.72
CA ARG A 46 -3.68 -3.41 -11.77
C ARG A 46 -4.25 -2.46 -12.84
N ALA A 47 -4.52 -2.96 -14.05
CA ALA A 47 -5.08 -2.16 -15.13
C ALA A 47 -6.43 -1.53 -14.74
N TRP A 48 -7.30 -2.26 -14.05
CA TRP A 48 -8.56 -1.71 -13.54
C TRP A 48 -8.32 -0.64 -12.45
N ARG A 49 -7.49 -0.95 -11.46
CA ARG A 49 -7.23 -0.08 -10.31
C ARG A 49 -6.58 1.25 -10.69
N THR A 50 -5.72 1.25 -11.71
CA THR A 50 -5.04 2.46 -12.20
C THR A 50 -5.67 3.00 -13.48
N SER A 51 -6.92 2.62 -13.78
CA SER A 51 -7.65 3.21 -14.90
C SER A 51 -8.22 4.56 -14.49
N GLU A 52 -8.24 5.51 -15.42
CA GLU A 52 -8.81 6.85 -15.17
C GLU A 52 -10.25 6.76 -14.66
N LEU A 53 -11.06 5.85 -15.22
CA LEU A 53 -12.43 5.62 -14.79
C LEU A 53 -12.51 5.20 -13.31
N PHE A 54 -11.67 4.27 -12.89
CA PHE A 54 -11.64 3.82 -11.50
C PHE A 54 -11.18 4.94 -10.57
N GLU A 55 -10.12 5.65 -10.95
CA GLU A 55 -9.57 6.77 -10.18
C GLU A 55 -10.56 7.91 -10.00
N GLN A 56 -11.29 8.27 -11.07
CA GLN A 56 -12.30 9.31 -11.03
C GLN A 56 -13.55 8.88 -10.26
N ALA A 57 -14.07 7.69 -10.52
CA ALA A 57 -15.30 7.20 -9.90
C ALA A 57 -15.16 6.98 -8.38
N LEU A 58 -13.94 6.67 -7.92
CA LEU A 58 -13.66 6.34 -6.51
C LEU A 58 -12.71 7.37 -5.86
N ALA A 59 -12.60 8.57 -6.44
CA ALA A 59 -11.74 9.63 -5.94
C ALA A 59 -11.95 9.89 -4.42
N GLY A 60 -10.84 10.10 -3.70
CA GLY A 60 -10.84 10.27 -2.25
C GLY A 60 -11.04 8.98 -1.44
N ASN A 61 -11.38 7.85 -2.08
CA ASN A 61 -11.64 6.57 -1.41
C ASN A 61 -10.68 5.46 -1.87
N ILE A 62 -9.59 5.82 -2.55
CA ILE A 62 -8.57 4.88 -3.05
C ILE A 62 -7.39 4.86 -2.09
N GLY A 63 -6.92 3.66 -1.76
CA GLY A 63 -5.80 3.41 -0.89
C GLY A 63 -4.47 3.59 -1.60
N ILE A 64 -3.44 3.90 -0.83
CA ILE A 64 -2.08 4.10 -1.33
C ILE A 64 -1.25 2.86 -0.97
N ARG A 65 -0.56 2.29 -1.96
CA ARG A 65 0.39 1.20 -1.74
C ARG A 65 1.81 1.77 -1.62
N THR A 66 2.33 1.86 -0.40
CA THR A 66 3.60 2.53 -0.10
C THR A 66 4.34 1.86 1.06
N GLY A 67 5.68 2.00 1.08
CA GLY A 67 6.52 1.67 2.24
C GLY A 67 6.97 2.92 3.02
N ARG A 68 6.44 4.11 2.65
CA ARG A 68 6.91 5.41 3.14
C ARG A 68 5.97 6.09 4.14
N ILE A 69 4.99 5.37 4.67
CA ILE A 69 3.97 5.97 5.54
C ILE A 69 4.56 6.67 6.77
N ALA A 70 5.45 5.99 7.50
CA ALA A 70 6.11 6.58 8.66
C ALA A 70 7.20 7.59 8.26
N ARG A 71 7.74 7.52 7.03
CA ARG A 71 8.59 8.57 6.47
C ARG A 71 7.83 9.88 6.30
N GLU A 72 6.57 9.85 5.85
CA GLU A 72 5.71 11.05 5.80
C GLU A 72 5.50 11.66 7.18
N ALA A 73 5.28 10.82 8.21
CA ALA A 73 5.22 11.28 9.60
C ALA A 73 6.55 11.91 10.07
N ALA A 74 7.69 11.29 9.74
CA ALA A 74 9.00 11.83 10.09
C ALA A 74 9.27 13.18 9.39
N GLN A 75 8.84 13.32 8.14
CA GLN A 75 8.95 14.57 7.39
C GLN A 75 8.19 15.71 8.09
N ILE A 76 6.96 15.46 8.57
CA ILE A 76 6.19 16.44 9.35
C ILE A 76 6.92 16.86 10.62
N LEU A 77 7.57 15.92 11.33
CA LEU A 77 8.35 16.21 12.53
C LEU A 77 9.57 17.08 12.20
N VAL A 78 10.29 16.77 11.12
CA VAL A 78 11.46 17.53 10.67
C VAL A 78 11.08 18.95 10.26
N GLU A 79 9.98 19.11 9.52
CA GLU A 79 9.44 20.43 9.15
C GLU A 79 9.02 21.26 10.36
N SER A 80 8.66 20.59 11.46
CA SER A 80 8.34 21.22 12.75
C SER A 80 9.59 21.51 13.61
N GLY A 81 10.79 21.28 13.08
CA GLY A 81 12.07 21.60 13.72
C GLY A 81 12.69 20.48 14.55
N ILE A 82 12.22 19.23 14.43
CA ILE A 82 12.83 18.07 15.08
C ILE A 82 14.00 17.56 14.24
N GLU A 83 15.11 17.21 14.88
CA GLU A 83 16.28 16.65 14.21
C GLU A 83 15.91 15.34 13.47
N PRO A 84 16.35 15.13 12.22
CA PRO A 84 15.99 13.97 11.40
C PRO A 84 16.17 12.60 12.09
N LYS A 85 17.27 12.41 12.82
CA LYS A 85 17.51 11.18 13.58
C LYS A 85 16.46 10.95 14.67
N LYS A 86 16.10 12.01 15.41
CA LYS A 86 15.05 11.95 16.44
C LYS A 86 13.67 11.73 15.81
N ALA A 87 13.41 12.34 14.66
CA ALA A 87 12.17 12.13 13.93
C ALA A 87 11.99 10.66 13.52
N VAL A 88 13.05 10.00 13.04
CA VAL A 88 13.04 8.56 12.75
C VAL A 88 12.73 7.74 14.00
N ASP A 89 13.36 8.06 15.13
CA ASP A 89 13.09 7.38 16.40
C ASP A 89 11.63 7.56 16.86
N TYR A 90 11.06 8.76 16.67
CA TYR A 90 9.69 9.07 17.09
C TYR A 90 8.64 8.30 16.32
N VAL A 91 8.88 8.03 15.04
CA VAL A 91 7.95 7.31 14.17
C VAL A 91 8.21 5.82 14.09
N LYS A 92 9.22 5.30 14.79
CA LYS A 92 9.59 3.88 14.74
C LYS A 92 8.41 2.96 15.11
N ASN A 93 7.62 3.35 16.12
CA ASN A 93 6.42 2.61 16.52
C ASN A 93 5.31 2.69 15.46
N ILE A 94 5.16 3.84 14.80
CA ILE A 94 4.24 4.00 13.66
C ILE A 94 4.65 3.05 12.52
N ALA A 95 5.93 3.02 12.15
CA ALA A 95 6.44 2.14 11.09
C ALA A 95 6.22 0.65 11.44
N ASN A 96 6.45 0.27 12.70
CA ASN A 96 6.24 -1.10 13.19
C ASN A 96 4.78 -1.57 13.14
N CYS A 97 3.82 -0.66 13.25
CA CYS A 97 2.40 -0.98 13.11
C CYS A 97 2.05 -1.49 11.71
N PHE A 98 2.62 -0.88 10.68
CA PHE A 98 2.34 -1.23 9.28
C PHE A 98 3.23 -2.34 8.73
N GLY A 99 4.46 -2.52 9.23
CA GLY A 99 5.39 -3.51 8.71
C GLY A 99 6.68 -3.69 9.50
N LYS A 100 7.66 -4.35 8.89
CA LYS A 100 9.02 -4.39 9.45
C LYS A 100 9.77 -3.12 9.05
N VAL A 101 10.33 -2.42 10.02
CA VAL A 101 11.11 -1.19 9.78
C VAL A 101 12.42 -1.53 9.09
N LYS A 102 12.86 -0.70 8.14
CA LYS A 102 14.18 -0.83 7.52
C LYS A 102 15.28 -0.49 8.53
N GLU A 103 16.32 -1.32 8.55
CA GLU A 103 17.51 -1.12 9.36
C GLU A 103 18.75 -1.06 8.45
N ASP A 104 18.90 0.06 7.75
CA ASP A 104 20.02 0.26 6.85
C ASP A 104 21.21 0.87 7.61
N LYS A 105 22.37 0.19 7.59
CA LYS A 105 23.59 0.62 8.30
C LYS A 105 24.25 1.82 7.62
N LYS A 106 24.01 2.03 6.33
CA LYS A 106 24.49 3.17 5.54
C LYS A 106 23.32 3.74 4.71
N PRO A 107 22.35 4.40 5.35
CA PRO A 107 21.18 4.87 4.66
C PRO A 107 21.57 5.95 3.64
N LYS A 108 20.98 5.89 2.44
CA LYS A 108 21.21 6.91 1.40
C LYS A 108 20.58 8.26 1.74
N ASP A 109 19.57 8.23 2.60
CA ASP A 109 18.78 9.38 3.04
C ASP A 109 18.46 9.22 4.53
N GLU A 110 18.47 10.32 5.28
CA GLU A 110 18.35 10.32 6.75
C GLU A 110 17.04 9.69 7.26
N LEU A 111 15.97 9.70 6.46
CA LEU A 111 14.67 9.14 6.80
C LEU A 111 14.45 7.71 6.25
N THR A 112 15.45 7.10 5.62
CA THR A 112 15.33 5.74 5.05
C THR A 112 14.90 4.73 6.12
N ASN A 113 15.39 4.88 7.34
CA ASN A 113 15.08 3.99 8.46
C ASN A 113 13.71 4.27 9.12
N ALA A 114 12.93 5.24 8.61
CA ALA A 114 11.51 5.37 8.94
C ALA A 114 10.62 4.55 7.99
N GLU A 115 11.15 4.03 6.88
CA GLU A 115 10.37 3.25 5.91
C GLU A 115 10.19 1.79 6.35
N THR A 116 9.16 1.14 5.81
CA THR A 116 8.95 -0.30 5.96
C THR A 116 9.65 -1.09 4.85
N GLU A 117 10.13 -2.29 5.15
CA GLU A 117 10.72 -3.22 4.17
C GLU A 117 9.68 -3.67 3.13
N GLN A 118 8.45 -3.93 3.59
CA GLN A 118 7.33 -4.35 2.75
C GLN A 118 6.51 -3.13 2.30
N LEU A 119 5.93 -3.21 1.10
CA LEU A 119 4.89 -2.29 0.68
C LEU A 119 3.58 -2.62 1.39
N VAL A 120 2.95 -1.60 1.96
CA VAL A 120 1.69 -1.71 2.68
C VAL A 120 0.61 -0.97 1.90
N HIS A 121 -0.60 -1.51 1.87
CA HIS A 121 -1.75 -0.86 1.25
C HIS A 121 -2.59 -0.21 2.34
N ILE A 122 -2.65 1.12 2.30
CA ILE A 122 -3.14 1.97 3.39
C ILE A 122 -4.32 2.79 2.90
N SER A 123 -5.37 2.88 3.69
CA SER A 123 -6.54 3.70 3.39
C SER A 123 -6.26 5.20 3.61
N PRO A 124 -7.01 6.10 2.95
CA PRO A 124 -6.92 7.53 3.23
C PRO A 124 -7.14 7.88 4.71
N ALA A 125 -8.04 7.19 5.40
CA ALA A 125 -8.32 7.41 6.82
C ALA A 125 -7.13 7.07 7.72
N GLU A 126 -6.45 5.94 7.45
CA GLU A 126 -5.22 5.56 8.16
C GLU A 126 -4.08 6.54 7.86
N PHE A 127 -3.98 7.02 6.62
CA PHE A 127 -3.00 8.01 6.21
C PHE A 127 -3.16 9.33 6.97
N GLU A 128 -4.40 9.83 7.06
CA GLU A 128 -4.70 11.05 7.83
C GLU A 128 -4.51 10.86 9.33
N ALA A 129 -4.79 9.66 9.87
CA ALA A 129 -4.51 9.35 11.27
C ALA A 129 -3.01 9.39 11.59
N VAL A 130 -2.16 8.88 10.68
CA VAL A 130 -0.70 8.97 10.80
C VAL A 130 -0.24 10.43 10.80
N LYS A 131 -0.73 11.26 9.87
CA LYS A 131 -0.39 12.69 9.84
C LYS A 131 -0.84 13.43 11.09
N ALA A 132 -2.05 13.15 11.56
CA ALA A 132 -2.59 13.77 12.76
C ALA A 132 -1.76 13.42 14.00
N LEU A 133 -1.34 12.16 14.12
CA LEU A 133 -0.42 11.74 15.18
C LEU A 133 0.94 12.43 15.04
N ALA A 134 1.51 12.48 13.84
CA ALA A 134 2.80 13.15 13.61
C ALA A 134 2.79 14.62 14.04
N ARG A 135 1.71 15.36 13.74
CA ARG A 135 1.55 16.76 14.18
C ARG A 135 1.49 16.88 15.70
N ARG A 136 0.75 16.01 16.38
CA ARG A 136 0.70 15.99 17.86
C ARG A 136 2.07 15.71 18.46
N LEU A 137 2.79 14.73 17.94
CA LEU A 137 4.13 14.37 18.41
C LEU A 137 5.16 15.49 18.14
N ALA A 138 4.95 16.30 17.09
CA ALA A 138 5.76 17.48 16.83
C ALA A 138 5.60 18.54 17.93
N GLU A 139 4.36 18.81 18.34
CA GLU A 139 4.02 19.76 19.41
C GLU A 139 4.55 19.28 20.77
N GLU A 140 4.34 18.00 21.09
CA GLU A 140 4.72 17.41 22.37
C GLU A 140 6.21 17.04 22.47
N LYS A 141 6.94 17.04 21.34
CA LYS A 141 8.37 16.70 21.23
C LYS A 141 8.72 15.40 21.96
N ARG A 142 7.95 14.35 21.68
CA ARG A 142 8.14 13.01 22.24
C ARG A 142 7.89 11.92 21.18
N PRO A 143 8.43 10.70 21.38
CA PRO A 143 8.11 9.57 20.51
C PRO A 143 6.66 9.11 20.66
N ALA A 144 6.14 8.44 19.61
CA ALA A 144 4.86 7.75 19.66
C ALA A 144 4.90 6.60 20.67
N THR A 145 3.89 6.45 21.51
CA THR A 145 3.72 5.22 22.30
C THR A 145 3.21 4.08 21.40
N GLU A 146 3.30 2.83 21.88
CA GLU A 146 2.78 1.69 21.12
C GLU A 146 1.26 1.78 20.92
N GLU A 147 0.53 2.22 21.94
CA GLU A 147 -0.93 2.39 21.90
C GLU A 147 -1.36 3.47 20.89
N GLU A 148 -0.67 4.62 20.86
CA GLU A 148 -0.96 5.68 19.90
C GLU A 148 -0.64 5.27 18.45
N ALA A 149 0.32 4.36 18.28
CA ALA A 149 0.75 3.87 16.97
C ALA A 149 -0.21 2.81 16.38
N GLU A 150 -1.22 2.34 17.11
CA GLU A 150 -2.25 1.41 16.61
C GLU A 150 -3.24 2.12 15.65
N LEU A 151 -2.73 2.46 14.47
CA LEU A 151 -3.42 3.30 13.49
C LEU A 151 -4.18 2.53 12.42
N LEU A 152 -4.04 1.20 12.38
CA LEU A 152 -4.77 0.33 11.45
C LEU A 152 -6.26 0.30 11.77
N ARG A 153 -7.10 0.25 10.74
CA ARG A 153 -8.56 0.32 10.89
C ARG A 153 -9.28 -0.80 10.14
N HIS A 154 -10.44 -1.18 10.67
CA HIS A 154 -11.43 -2.01 9.97
C HIS A 154 -12.53 -1.15 9.32
N ASP A 155 -12.80 0.03 9.87
CA ASP A 155 -13.78 0.97 9.36
C ASP A 155 -13.13 1.93 8.35
N ARG A 156 -13.97 2.56 7.49
CA ARG A 156 -13.55 3.58 6.52
C ARG A 156 -12.36 3.16 5.65
N MET A 157 -12.34 1.86 5.32
CA MET A 157 -11.31 1.26 4.47
C MET A 157 -11.45 1.76 3.03
N ALA A 158 -10.32 1.85 2.33
CA ALA A 158 -10.35 2.22 0.91
C ALA A 158 -11.10 1.18 0.07
N VAL A 159 -11.78 1.65 -0.98
CA VAL A 159 -12.59 0.79 -1.85
C VAL A 159 -11.72 -0.24 -2.54
N ASP A 160 -10.51 0.12 -2.96
CA ASP A 160 -9.60 -0.82 -3.62
C ASP A 160 -9.02 -1.86 -2.64
N ILE A 161 -8.87 -1.54 -1.35
CA ILE A 161 -8.55 -2.54 -0.32
C ILE A 161 -9.75 -3.47 -0.11
N ALA A 162 -10.98 -2.95 -0.05
CA ALA A 162 -12.18 -3.78 0.10
C ALA A 162 -12.39 -4.71 -1.11
N MET A 163 -12.07 -4.25 -2.32
CA MET A 163 -12.22 -5.02 -3.56
C MET A 163 -11.10 -6.03 -3.79
N PHE A 164 -9.85 -5.69 -3.43
CA PHE A 164 -8.67 -6.49 -3.81
C PHE A 164 -7.95 -7.12 -2.63
N GLY A 165 -8.33 -6.78 -1.40
CA GLY A 165 -7.69 -7.18 -0.15
C GLY A 165 -6.40 -6.40 0.14
N ARG A 166 -5.89 -6.52 1.37
CA ARG A 166 -4.52 -6.17 1.71
C ARG A 166 -3.81 -7.34 2.40
N MET A 167 -2.51 -7.19 2.61
CA MET A 167 -1.70 -8.19 3.31
C MET A 167 -0.73 -7.50 4.27
N LEU A 168 -0.88 -7.82 5.54
CA LEU A 168 -0.09 -7.36 6.68
C LEU A 168 0.42 -8.59 7.43
N ALA A 169 1.74 -8.75 7.49
CA ALA A 169 2.35 -9.95 8.07
C ALA A 169 2.26 -10.00 9.61
N LYS A 170 2.34 -8.84 10.28
CA LYS A 170 2.35 -8.76 11.75
C LYS A 170 0.97 -8.56 12.38
N LYS A 171 0.06 -7.92 11.65
CA LYS A 171 -1.28 -7.52 12.12
C LYS A 171 -2.33 -8.14 11.20
N THR A 172 -2.40 -9.47 11.20
CA THR A 172 -3.20 -10.25 10.24
C THR A 172 -4.70 -10.04 10.37
N ASP A 173 -5.17 -9.63 11.55
CA ASP A 173 -6.59 -9.35 11.80
C ASP A 173 -7.12 -8.25 10.88
N PHE A 174 -6.23 -7.36 10.44
CA PHE A 174 -6.57 -6.23 9.58
C PHE A 174 -6.54 -6.55 8.08
N ASN A 175 -6.25 -7.78 7.66
CA ASN A 175 -6.15 -8.14 6.23
C ASN A 175 -7.44 -8.01 5.43
#